data_AF-A0A535HKD1-F1
#
_entry.id   AF-A0A535HKD1-F1
#
_cell.length_a   1.000
_cell.length_b   1.000
_cell.length_c   1.000
_cell.angle_alpha   90.00
_cell.angle_beta   90.00
_cell.angle_gamma   90.00
#
_symmetry.space_group_name_H-M   'P 1'
#
loop_
_entity.id
_entity.type
_entity.pdbx_description
1 polymer ?
#
loop_
_entity_poly.entity_id
_entity_poly.type
_entity_poly.pdbx_seq_one_letter_code
_entity_poly.pdbx_strand_id
1 'polypeptide(L)'
;MVPRGDPFAGNADASGDDGRSRRGDRPPAHRCVTPAPLVTTENAVRIRGVAASPGVAHGPWVRYERTAPVSKGRVADTDAEAARLLAAAEVVGKGSERLADEVSAAGHADEAKVFLAHAMMARDPDLLDAAVARIRSERIDAIA
;
A
#
# COMPACT_ATOMS: atom_id res chain seq x y z
N MET A 1 38.49 -3.20 -42.47
CA MET A 1 37.78 -2.23 -43.34
C MET A 1 36.31 -2.29 -42.97
N VAL A 2 35.78 -1.23 -42.37
CA VAL A 2 34.36 -1.10 -41.95
C VAL A 2 33.64 -0.27 -43.03
N PRO A 3 32.31 -0.41 -43.21
CA PRO A 3 31.46 0.62 -42.61
C PRO A 3 30.22 0.07 -41.88
N ARG A 4 29.86 0.78 -40.81
CA ARG A 4 28.64 0.64 -40.01
C ARG A 4 27.54 1.47 -40.67
N GLY A 5 26.32 0.94 -40.74
CA GLY A 5 25.13 1.70 -41.15
C GLY A 5 24.39 2.24 -39.92
N ASP A 6 24.03 3.51 -39.96
CA ASP A 6 23.20 4.20 -38.97
C ASP A 6 21.69 3.93 -39.21
N PRO A 7 20.87 3.72 -38.16
CA PRO A 7 19.43 3.70 -38.31
C PRO A 7 18.75 4.78 -37.44
N PHE A 8 18.92 6.06 -37.78
CA PHE A 8 18.06 7.14 -37.25
C PHE A 8 17.87 8.25 -38.29
N ALA A 9 16.97 8.02 -39.24
CA ALA A 9 16.40 9.11 -40.05
C ALA A 9 15.17 9.65 -39.33
N GLY A 10 15.31 10.80 -38.66
CA GLY A 10 14.20 11.55 -38.07
C GLY A 10 13.48 12.36 -39.14
N ASN A 11 12.15 12.24 -39.21
CA ASN A 11 11.32 13.06 -40.07
C ASN A 11 11.33 14.50 -39.57
N ALA A 12 11.81 15.41 -40.42
CA ALA A 12 11.53 16.84 -40.33
C ALA A 12 10.14 17.06 -40.90
N ASP A 13 9.20 17.59 -40.11
CA ASP A 13 8.08 18.45 -40.53
C ASP A 13 7.20 18.78 -39.33
N ALA A 14 7.38 19.98 -38.75
CA ALA A 14 6.37 20.69 -37.97
C ALA A 14 6.80 22.16 -37.82
N SER A 15 6.33 23.00 -38.74
CA SER A 15 6.50 24.45 -38.71
C SER A 15 5.46 25.11 -37.80
N GLY A 16 5.96 25.97 -36.91
CA GLY A 16 5.40 27.27 -36.50
C GLY A 16 4.05 27.34 -35.76
N ASP A 17 4.09 27.81 -34.51
CA ASP A 17 3.15 28.86 -34.07
C ASP A 17 3.79 29.75 -32.99
N ASP A 18 3.83 31.05 -33.27
CA ASP A 18 4.45 32.11 -32.50
C ASP A 18 3.41 32.76 -31.58
N GLY A 19 3.49 32.50 -30.28
CA GLY A 19 2.57 33.07 -29.30
C GLY A 19 3.23 33.41 -27.97
N ARG A 20 4.00 34.50 -27.92
CA ARG A 20 4.56 35.04 -26.67
C ARG A 20 3.45 35.70 -25.83
N SER A 21 3.22 35.20 -24.61
CA SER A 21 2.76 36.02 -23.49
C SER A 21 3.55 35.68 -22.23
N ARG A 22 4.31 36.67 -21.75
CA ARG A 22 5.15 36.63 -20.55
C ARG A 22 4.28 36.79 -19.31
N ARG A 23 4.19 35.78 -18.44
CA ARG A 23 3.92 35.98 -16.99
C ARG A 23 4.49 34.83 -16.16
N GLY A 24 5.49 35.15 -15.32
CA GLY A 24 5.82 34.39 -14.11
C GLY A 24 7.11 33.57 -14.15
N ASP A 25 8.27 34.24 -14.07
CA ASP A 25 9.51 33.60 -13.63
C ASP A 25 9.36 33.19 -12.14
N ARG A 26 8.90 31.96 -11.90
CA ARG A 26 9.22 31.25 -10.66
C ARG A 26 10.37 30.29 -10.99
N PRO A 27 11.57 30.49 -10.45
CA PRO A 27 12.63 29.50 -10.61
C PRO A 27 12.11 28.16 -10.06
N PRO A 28 12.36 27.03 -10.74
CA PRO A 28 12.04 25.73 -10.16
C PRO A 28 12.79 25.65 -8.83
N ALA A 29 12.07 25.40 -7.75
CA ALA A 29 12.69 25.10 -6.48
C ALA A 29 13.48 23.81 -6.67
N HIS A 30 14.76 23.93 -7.00
CA HIS A 30 15.70 22.84 -7.00
C HIS A 30 15.76 22.33 -5.56
N ARG A 31 14.93 21.32 -5.26
CA ARG A 31 15.06 20.56 -4.03
C ARG A 31 16.37 19.80 -4.18
N CYS A 32 17.45 20.41 -3.70
CA CYS A 32 18.73 19.75 -3.58
C CYS A 32 18.53 18.62 -2.58
N VAL A 33 18.25 17.42 -3.08
CA VAL A 33 18.28 16.20 -2.28
C VAL A 33 19.76 15.94 -2.04
N THR A 34 20.18 16.03 -0.79
CA THR A 34 21.53 15.67 -0.37
C THR A 34 21.88 14.30 -0.96
N PRO A 35 23.00 14.14 -1.70
CA PRO A 35 23.34 12.85 -2.27
C PRO A 35 23.46 11.85 -1.14
N ALA A 36 22.66 10.78 -1.22
CA ALA A 36 22.75 9.66 -0.30
C ALA A 36 24.21 9.13 -0.35
N PRO A 37 24.78 8.70 0.79
CA PRO A 37 26.11 8.12 0.80
C PRO A 37 26.19 7.00 -0.23
N LEU A 38 27.27 6.98 -1.00
CA LEU A 38 27.56 5.92 -1.96
C LEU A 38 27.68 4.60 -1.18
N VAL A 39 26.65 3.76 -1.25
CA VAL A 39 26.68 2.42 -0.66
C VAL A 39 27.47 1.54 -1.61
N THR A 40 28.72 1.23 -1.24
CA THR A 40 29.56 0.27 -1.95
C THR A 40 28.99 -1.14 -1.73
N THR A 41 28.69 -1.84 -2.82
CA THR A 41 28.14 -3.21 -2.79
C THR A 41 29.19 -4.28 -2.48
N GLU A 42 30.33 -3.90 -1.92
CA GLU A 42 31.49 -4.78 -1.69
C GLU A 42 31.16 -6.02 -0.85
N ASN A 43 30.14 -5.94 0.01
CA ASN A 43 29.59 -7.05 0.79
C ASN A 43 28.09 -7.31 0.52
N ALA A 44 27.56 -6.88 -0.63
CA ALA A 44 26.14 -7.03 -0.93
C ALA A 44 25.77 -8.49 -1.25
N VAL A 45 24.76 -9.00 -0.54
CA VAL A 45 24.16 -10.31 -0.84
C VAL A 45 23.17 -10.17 -1.99
N ARG A 46 23.35 -10.95 -3.06
CA ARG A 46 22.40 -11.01 -4.17
C ARG A 46 21.23 -11.94 -3.82
N ILE A 47 20.04 -11.38 -3.69
CA ILE A 47 18.80 -12.12 -3.47
C ILE A 47 18.07 -12.28 -4.81
N ARG A 48 17.61 -13.49 -5.14
CA ARG A 48 16.80 -13.77 -6.33
C ARG A 48 15.33 -13.97 -5.94
N GLY A 49 14.42 -13.50 -6.78
CA GLY A 49 12.98 -13.64 -6.60
C GLY A 49 12.22 -13.54 -7.92
N VAL A 50 10.88 -13.57 -7.85
CA VAL A 50 9.99 -13.36 -9.00
C VAL A 50 9.71 -11.86 -9.15
N ALA A 51 9.89 -11.32 -10.35
CA ALA A 51 9.65 -9.91 -10.62
C ALA A 51 8.14 -9.61 -10.64
N ALA A 52 7.67 -8.73 -9.75
CA ALA A 52 6.28 -8.30 -9.70
C ALA A 52 6.01 -7.03 -10.56
N SER A 53 7.02 -6.16 -10.72
CA SER A 53 6.93 -4.92 -11.48
C SER A 53 8.29 -4.59 -12.13
N PRO A 54 8.34 -4.04 -13.35
CA PRO A 54 9.58 -3.62 -13.99
C PRO A 54 10.16 -2.34 -13.35
N GLY A 55 11.49 -2.24 -13.30
CA GLY A 55 12.19 -1.03 -12.86
C GLY A 55 13.47 -1.29 -12.06
N VAL A 56 14.17 -0.21 -11.69
CA VAL A 56 15.34 -0.23 -10.79
C VAL A 56 15.08 0.77 -9.66
N ALA A 57 15.18 0.31 -8.41
CA ALA A 57 15.01 1.15 -7.23
C ALA A 57 16.35 1.34 -6.50
N HIS A 58 16.64 2.57 -6.08
CA HIS A 58 17.80 2.90 -5.25
C HIS A 58 17.36 3.90 -4.16
N GLY A 59 17.45 3.50 -2.90
CA GLY A 59 17.00 4.31 -1.78
C GLY A 59 17.09 3.56 -0.45
N PRO A 60 16.73 4.23 0.67
CA PRO A 60 16.64 3.58 1.97
C PRO A 60 15.57 2.49 1.94
N TRP A 61 15.76 1.45 2.75
CA TRP A 61 14.79 0.39 2.94
C TRP A 61 14.10 0.54 4.30
N VAL A 62 12.86 0.07 4.38
CA VAL A 62 12.09 0.02 5.63
C VAL A 62 11.73 -1.44 5.90
N ARG A 63 12.03 -1.93 7.11
CA ARG A 63 11.59 -3.26 7.55
C ARG A 63 10.16 -3.18 8.03
N TYR A 64 9.26 -3.91 7.38
CA TYR A 64 7.90 -4.12 7.86
C TYR A 64 7.80 -5.49 8.53
N GLU A 65 7.48 -5.51 9.82
CA GLU A 65 7.23 -6.74 10.58
C GLU A 65 5.84 -6.71 11.20
N ARG A 66 5.10 -7.81 11.02
CA ARG A 66 3.78 -7.97 11.64
C ARG A 66 3.94 -8.69 12.97
N THR A 67 3.54 -8.04 14.06
CA THR A 67 3.43 -8.71 15.36
C THR A 67 2.13 -9.52 15.39
N ALA A 68 2.23 -10.82 15.70
CA ALA A 68 1.05 -11.64 15.89
C ALA A 68 0.34 -11.25 17.21
N PRO A 69 -0.99 -11.09 17.21
CA PRO A 69 -1.71 -10.90 18.46
C PRO A 69 -1.61 -12.18 19.32
N VAL A 70 -1.51 -12.01 20.64
CA VAL A 70 -1.37 -13.11 21.59
C VAL A 70 -2.71 -13.34 22.28
N SER A 71 -3.24 -14.55 22.19
CA SER A 71 -4.45 -14.97 22.89
C SER A 71 -4.15 -15.32 24.35
N LYS A 72 -5.05 -14.94 25.26
CA LYS A 72 -5.00 -15.38 26.66
C LYS A 72 -5.54 -16.81 26.85
N GLY A 73 -6.04 -17.45 25.79
CA GLY A 73 -6.63 -18.78 25.84
C GLY A 73 -8.05 -18.73 26.40
N ARG A 74 -8.27 -19.35 27.56
CA ARG A 74 -9.61 -19.43 28.18
C ARG A 74 -9.95 -18.20 29.01
N VAL A 75 -11.22 -17.80 28.96
CA VAL A 75 -11.77 -16.62 29.64
C VAL A 75 -12.96 -16.98 30.53
N ALA A 76 -13.17 -16.20 31.60
CA ALA A 76 -14.33 -16.35 32.46
C ALA A 76 -15.55 -15.57 31.92
N ASP A 77 -15.32 -14.33 31.49
CA ASP A 77 -16.35 -13.40 31.02
C ASP A 77 -16.42 -13.38 29.48
N THR A 78 -17.25 -14.27 28.93
CA THR A 78 -17.43 -14.42 27.49
C THR A 78 -18.20 -13.26 26.84
N ASP A 79 -19.02 -12.54 27.61
CA ASP A 79 -19.81 -11.43 27.07
C ASP A 79 -18.94 -10.18 26.91
N ALA A 80 -18.00 -9.94 27.84
CA ALA A 80 -16.97 -8.94 27.66
C ALA A 80 -16.13 -9.22 26.40
N GLU A 81 -15.74 -10.47 26.16
CA GLU A 81 -15.01 -10.85 24.94
C GLU A 81 -15.81 -10.63 23.67
N ALA A 82 -17.08 -11.05 23.64
CA ALA A 82 -17.97 -10.82 22.50
C ALA A 82 -18.12 -9.32 22.19
N ALA A 83 -18.30 -8.48 23.22
CA ALA A 83 -18.36 -7.04 23.05
C ALA A 83 -17.04 -6.46 22.52
N ARG A 84 -15.88 -6.96 22.98
CA ARG A 84 -14.56 -6.55 22.44
C ARG A 84 -14.41 -6.91 20.97
N LEU A 85 -14.82 -8.11 20.57
CA LEU A 85 -14.80 -8.55 19.16
C LEU A 85 -15.64 -7.61 18.29
N LEU A 86 -16.91 -7.39 18.66
CA LEU A 86 -17.84 -6.55 17.91
C LEU A 86 -17.34 -5.11 17.78
N ALA A 87 -16.78 -4.55 18.86
CA ALA A 87 -16.18 -3.22 18.83
C ALA A 87 -14.95 -3.16 17.90
N ALA A 88 -14.08 -4.18 17.93
CA ALA A 88 -12.92 -4.25 17.04
C ALA A 88 -13.33 -4.39 15.57
N ALA A 89 -14.34 -5.21 15.29
CA ALA A 89 -14.90 -5.39 13.95
C ALA A 89 -15.43 -4.06 13.39
N GLU A 90 -16.15 -3.27 14.19
CA GLU A 90 -16.64 -1.96 13.76
C GLU A 90 -15.51 -0.96 13.50
N VAL A 91 -14.46 -0.96 14.33
CA VAL A 91 -13.27 -0.13 14.11
C VAL A 91 -12.59 -0.50 12.79
N VAL A 92 -12.46 -1.80 12.48
CA VAL A 92 -11.89 -2.28 11.22
C VAL A 92 -12.78 -1.94 10.02
N GLY A 93 -14.11 -2.08 10.16
CA GLY A 93 -15.07 -1.68 9.13
C GLY A 93 -14.91 -0.22 8.73
N LYS A 94 -15.00 0.70 9.71
CA LYS A 94 -14.80 2.14 9.48
C LYS A 94 -13.41 2.47 8.95
N GLY A 95 -12.39 1.81 9.49
CA GLY A 95 -11.01 2.00 9.05
C GLY A 95 -10.81 1.60 7.59
N SER A 96 -11.47 0.54 7.14
CA SER A 96 -11.39 0.04 5.76
C SER A 96 -12.16 0.95 4.80
N GLU A 97 -13.33 1.47 5.19
CA GLU A 97 -14.08 2.47 4.41
C GLU A 97 -13.25 3.73 4.20
N ARG A 98 -12.67 4.27 5.27
CA ARG A 98 -11.81 5.46 5.18
C ARG A 98 -10.60 5.22 4.25
N LEU A 99 -9.99 4.04 4.33
CA LEU A 99 -8.89 3.69 3.44
C LEU A 99 -9.34 3.55 1.97
N ALA A 100 -10.55 3.04 1.74
CA ALA A 100 -11.14 3.00 0.40
C ALA A 100 -11.31 4.43 -0.17
N ASP A 101 -11.80 5.37 0.64
CA ASP A 101 -11.95 6.77 0.25
C ASP A 101 -10.60 7.41 -0.09
N GLU A 102 -9.58 7.21 0.76
CA GLU A 102 -8.22 7.72 0.54
C GLU A 102 -7.60 7.17 -0.76
N VAL A 103 -7.75 5.87 -1.02
CA VAL A 103 -7.23 5.20 -2.22
C VAL A 103 -7.97 5.65 -3.48
N SER A 104 -9.30 5.80 -3.40
CA SER A 104 -10.11 6.32 -4.49
C SER A 104 -9.73 7.77 -4.83
N ALA A 105 -9.56 8.63 -3.81
CA ALA A 105 -9.13 10.01 -3.96
C ALA A 105 -7.71 10.14 -4.56
N ALA A 106 -6.85 9.14 -4.36
CA ALA A 106 -5.53 9.05 -5.00
C ALA A 106 -5.57 8.59 -6.47
N GLY A 107 -6.76 8.33 -7.03
CA GLY A 107 -6.95 7.93 -8.43
C GLY A 107 -7.03 6.41 -8.66
N HIS A 108 -7.14 5.62 -7.59
CA HIS A 108 -7.13 4.15 -7.62
C HIS A 108 -8.50 3.58 -7.27
N ALA A 109 -9.53 3.97 -8.02
CA ALA A 109 -10.93 3.65 -7.69
C ALA A 109 -11.26 2.14 -7.76
N ASP A 110 -10.58 1.38 -8.62
CA ASP A 110 -10.79 -0.07 -8.70
C ASP A 110 -10.13 -0.79 -7.52
N GLU A 111 -8.93 -0.37 -7.11
CA GLU A 111 -8.25 -0.88 -5.93
C GLU A 111 -9.00 -0.54 -4.64
N ALA A 112 -9.66 0.62 -4.58
CA ALA A 112 -10.49 1.01 -3.43
C ALA A 112 -11.60 0.00 -3.13
N LYS A 113 -12.14 -0.69 -4.14
CA LYS A 113 -13.19 -1.71 -3.98
C LYS A 113 -12.73 -2.89 -3.11
N VAL A 114 -11.43 -3.19 -3.08
CA VAL A 114 -10.86 -4.23 -2.22
C VAL A 114 -11.08 -3.89 -0.74
N PHE A 115 -10.89 -2.62 -0.36
CA PHE A 115 -11.10 -2.17 1.01
C PHE A 115 -12.58 -2.09 1.38
N LEU A 116 -13.45 -1.75 0.43
CA LEU A 116 -14.89 -1.83 0.66
C LEU A 116 -15.35 -3.27 0.93
N ALA A 117 -14.83 -4.24 0.19
CA ALA A 117 -15.09 -5.66 0.47
C ALA A 117 -14.60 -6.06 1.87
N HIS A 118 -13.44 -5.57 2.33
CA HIS A 118 -12.99 -5.78 3.71
C HIS A 118 -13.95 -5.17 4.74
N ALA A 119 -14.48 -3.97 4.49
CA ALA A 119 -15.47 -3.36 5.37
C ALA A 119 -16.76 -4.19 5.47
N MET A 120 -17.23 -4.73 4.33
CA MET A 120 -18.39 -5.61 4.27
C MET A 120 -18.16 -6.89 5.08
N MET A 121 -17.02 -7.56 4.89
CA MET A 121 -16.68 -8.77 5.64
C MET A 121 -16.56 -8.50 7.15
N ALA A 122 -15.98 -7.36 7.55
CA ALA A 122 -15.84 -7.01 8.95
C ALA A 122 -17.20 -6.82 9.67
N ARG A 123 -18.26 -6.46 8.93
CA ARG A 123 -19.61 -6.24 9.47
C ARG A 123 -20.60 -7.33 9.07
N ASP A 124 -20.13 -8.43 8.49
CA ASP A 124 -20.98 -9.54 8.09
C ASP A 124 -21.62 -10.17 9.34
N PRO A 125 -22.96 -10.15 9.48
CA PRO A 125 -23.63 -10.66 10.66
C PRO A 125 -23.38 -12.16 10.87
N ASP A 126 -23.29 -12.96 9.81
CA ASP A 126 -23.11 -14.40 9.91
C ASP A 126 -21.71 -14.74 10.44
N LEU A 127 -20.69 -13.99 10.00
CA LEU A 127 -19.33 -14.13 10.51
C LEU A 127 -19.22 -13.71 11.98
N LEU A 128 -19.84 -12.59 12.34
CA LEU A 128 -19.81 -12.08 13.71
C LEU A 128 -20.56 -12.99 14.68
N ASP A 129 -21.75 -13.46 14.30
CA ASP A 129 -22.56 -14.36 15.10
C ASP A 129 -21.85 -15.71 15.31
N ALA A 130 -21.23 -16.25 14.26
CA ALA A 130 -20.44 -17.48 14.36
C ALA A 130 -19.24 -17.31 15.32
N ALA A 131 -18.53 -16.19 15.24
CA ALA A 131 -17.39 -15.91 16.12
C ALA A 131 -17.83 -15.71 17.58
N VAL A 132 -18.92 -14.96 17.82
CA VAL A 132 -19.50 -14.76 19.16
C VAL A 132 -19.99 -16.09 19.75
N ALA A 133 -20.64 -16.93 18.94
CA ALA A 133 -21.07 -18.26 19.37
C ALA A 133 -19.88 -19.11 19.81
N ARG A 134 -18.77 -19.08 19.07
CA ARG A 134 -17.54 -19.81 19.42
C ARG A 134 -16.89 -19.30 20.71
N ILE A 135 -16.80 -17.98 20.89
CA ILE A 135 -16.31 -17.36 22.14
C ILE A 135 -17.09 -17.90 23.35
N ARG A 136 -18.42 -17.94 23.23
CA ARG A 136 -19.31 -18.37 24.32
C ARG A 136 -19.25 -19.88 24.59
N SER A 137 -19.24 -20.70 23.54
CA SER A 137 -19.26 -22.17 23.68
C SER A 137 -17.92 -22.71 24.19
N GLU A 138 -16.80 -22.19 23.68
CA GLU A 138 -15.46 -22.67 24.00
C GLU A 138 -14.83 -21.91 25.18
N ARG A 139 -15.44 -20.79 25.58
CA ARG A 139 -14.93 -19.84 26.58
C ARG A 139 -13.53 -19.34 26.23
N ILE A 140 -13.34 -18.89 25.01
CA ILE A 140 -12.06 -18.41 24.47
C ILE A 140 -12.03 -16.88 24.36
N ASP A 141 -10.82 -16.32 24.40
CA ASP A 141 -10.55 -14.89 24.17
C ASP A 141 -10.99 -14.46 22.75
N ALA A 142 -11.38 -13.20 22.57
CA ALA A 142 -11.78 -12.64 21.27
C ALA A 142 -10.66 -12.62 20.21
N ILE A 143 -9.41 -12.86 20.62
CA ILE A 143 -8.24 -12.98 19.74
C ILE A 143 -8.05 -14.43 19.22
N ALA A 144 -8.67 -15.41 19.88
CA ALA A 144 -8.37 -16.85 19.74
C ALA A 144 -9.00 -17.54 18.52
#